data_AF-A0A926EYQ2-F1
#
_entry.id   AF-A0A926EYQ2-F1
#
_cell.length_a   1.000
_cell.length_b   1.000
_cell.length_c   1.000
_cell.angle_alpha   90.00
_cell.angle_beta   90.00
_cell.angle_gamma   90.00
#
_symmetry.space_group_name_H-M   'P 1'
#
loop_
_entity.id
_entity.type
_entity.pdbx_description
1 polymer ?
#
loop_
_entity_poly.entity_id
_entity_poly.type
_entity_poly.pdbx_seq_one_letter_code
_entity_poly.pdbx_strand_id
1 'polypeptide(L)'
;MIDTFEVGTFKGVQQIHHYIFQDVFDCARKIRTVNLSKGNFRFAPVGFLESNLEVIEKMPGSDFDSIIEKYVEMNVAHPFREGNGRSQ
;
A
#
# COMPACT_ATOMS: atom_id res chain seq x y z
N MET A 1 -4.97 -12.68 -15.93
CA MET A 1 -5.20 -12.97 -14.48
C MET A 1 -4.95 -11.71 -13.66
N ILE A 2 -3.80 -11.05 -13.87
CA ILE A 2 -3.51 -9.70 -13.32
C ILE A 2 -4.44 -8.62 -13.90
N ASP A 3 -4.96 -8.81 -15.11
CA ASP A 3 -5.87 -7.86 -15.80
C ASP A 3 -7.23 -7.67 -15.08
N THR A 4 -7.48 -8.45 -14.03
CA THR A 4 -8.69 -8.37 -13.20
C THR A 4 -8.47 -7.55 -11.92
N PHE A 5 -7.24 -7.09 -11.67
CA PHE A 5 -6.92 -6.33 -10.47
C PHE A 5 -7.39 -4.89 -10.60
N GLU A 6 -7.81 -4.31 -9.49
CA GLU A 6 -8.21 -2.91 -9.47
C GLU A 6 -6.98 -2.01 -9.63
N VAL A 7 -7.08 -1.00 -10.49
CA VAL A 7 -5.98 -0.07 -10.77
C VAL A 7 -6.17 1.19 -9.93
N GLY A 8 -5.11 1.61 -9.24
CA GLY A 8 -5.09 2.85 -8.47
C GLY A 8 -5.88 2.82 -7.15
N THR A 9 -6.33 1.64 -6.69
CA THR A 9 -7.03 1.45 -5.40
C THR A 9 -6.16 0.70 -4.41
N PHE A 10 -6.43 0.85 -3.10
CA PHE A 10 -5.72 0.07 -2.10
C PHE A 10 -6.00 -1.43 -2.23
N LYS A 11 -7.23 -1.80 -2.62
CA LYS A 11 -7.61 -3.19 -2.90
C LYS A 11 -6.77 -3.81 -4.02
N GLY A 12 -6.48 -3.05 -5.07
CA GLY A 12 -5.52 -3.46 -6.12
C GLY A 12 -4.16 -3.84 -5.55
N VAL A 13 -3.61 -2.98 -4.69
CA VAL A 13 -2.34 -3.24 -4.00
C VAL A 13 -2.43 -4.48 -3.10
N GLN A 14 -3.55 -4.71 -2.41
CA GLN A 14 -3.76 -5.95 -1.63
C GLN A 14 -3.81 -7.20 -2.52
N GLN A 15 -4.42 -7.12 -3.70
CA GLN A 15 -4.47 -8.22 -4.67
C GLN A 15 -3.06 -8.58 -5.15
N ILE A 16 -2.26 -7.58 -5.51
CA ILE A 16 -0.84 -7.75 -5.89
C ILE A 16 -0.05 -8.38 -4.75
N HIS A 17 -0.14 -7.80 -3.54
CA HIS A 17 0.57 -8.31 -2.37
C HIS A 17 0.17 -9.76 -2.04
N HIS A 18 -1.11 -10.09 -2.14
CA HIS A 18 -1.57 -11.46 -1.93
C HIS A 18 -0.99 -12.40 -2.98
N TYR A 19 -1.09 -12.03 -4.26
CA TYR A 19 -0.61 -12.87 -5.35
C TYR A 19 0.89 -13.19 -5.23
N ILE A 20 1.71 -12.21 -4.84
CA ILE A 20 3.16 -12.39 -4.72
C ILE A 20 3.53 -13.16 -3.44
N PHE A 21 2.81 -12.94 -2.32
CA PHE A 21 3.28 -13.37 -1.00
C PHE A 21 2.37 -14.36 -0.25
N GLN A 22 1.25 -14.82 -0.82
CA GLN A 22 0.31 -15.72 -0.16
C GLN A 22 0.94 -17.01 0.41
N ASP A 23 1.97 -17.54 -0.26
CA ASP A 23 2.67 -18.76 0.16
C ASP A 23 3.93 -18.48 1.00
N VAL A 24 4.24 -17.20 1.25
CA VAL A 24 5.48 -16.76 1.93
C VAL A 24 5.17 -16.08 3.27
N PHE A 25 4.08 -15.32 3.35
CA PHE A 25 3.73 -14.53 4.53
C PHE A 25 2.29 -14.78 4.99
N ASP A 26 2.10 -15.14 6.27
CA ASP A 26 0.77 -15.23 6.90
C ASP A 26 0.03 -13.88 6.92
N CYS A 27 0.77 -12.78 6.77
CA CYS A 27 0.26 -11.42 6.70
C CYS A 27 -0.11 -10.98 5.27
N ALA A 28 0.01 -11.86 4.26
CA ALA A 28 -0.33 -11.53 2.89
C ALA A 28 -1.71 -10.88 2.80
N ARG A 29 -1.77 -9.70 2.16
CA ARG A 29 -2.96 -8.85 1.98
C ARG A 29 -3.45 -8.09 3.22
N LYS A 30 -2.95 -8.39 4.42
CA LYS A 30 -3.45 -7.82 5.68
C LYS A 30 -2.80 -6.48 5.96
N ILE A 31 -3.60 -5.49 6.35
CA ILE A 31 -3.11 -4.23 6.91
C ILE A 31 -2.32 -4.54 8.18
N ARG A 32 -1.16 -3.90 8.35
CA ARG A 32 -0.32 -4.08 9.54
C ARG A 32 -0.99 -3.55 10.80
N THR A 33 -0.72 -4.20 11.92
CA THR A 33 -1.25 -3.85 13.24
C THR A 33 -0.23 -3.18 14.17
N VAL A 34 0.99 -2.92 13.66
CA VAL A 34 2.08 -2.29 14.41
C VAL A 34 2.67 -1.13 13.62
N ASN A 35 3.32 -0.20 14.33
CA ASN A 35 4.11 0.86 13.70
C ASN A 35 5.40 0.29 13.10
N LEU A 36 5.83 0.87 11.98
CA LEU A 36 7.06 0.49 11.28
C LEU A 36 7.97 1.69 11.07
N SER A 37 9.27 1.42 11.02
CA SER A 37 10.29 2.38 10.67
C SER A 37 11.40 1.71 9.87
N LYS A 38 12.08 2.47 9.01
CA LYS A 38 13.29 2.03 8.31
C LYS A 38 14.35 3.10 8.45
N GLY A 39 15.45 2.76 9.13
CA GLY A 39 16.43 3.76 9.56
C GLY A 39 15.77 4.84 10.43
N ASN A 40 15.96 6.11 10.08
CA ASN A 40 15.38 7.26 10.79
C ASN A 40 13.97 7.65 10.30
N PHE A 41 13.42 6.95 9.30
CA PHE A 41 12.10 7.25 8.76
C PHE A 41 11.02 6.39 9.42
N ARG A 42 9.91 7.01 9.84
CA ARG A 42 8.72 6.34 10.37
C ARG A 42 7.61 6.39 9.33
N PHE A 43 7.02 5.24 9.03
CA PHE A 43 5.83 5.16 8.18
C PHE A 43 4.58 5.63 8.94
N ALA A 44 3.45 5.76 8.25
CA ALA A 44 2.20 6.24 8.84
C ALA A 44 1.86 5.53 10.17
N PRO A 45 1.46 6.23 11.23
CA PRO A 45 1.05 5.59 12.47
C PRO A 45 -0.16 4.66 12.23
N VAL A 46 -0.12 3.46 12.81
CA VAL A 46 -1.17 2.44 12.59
C VAL A 46 -2.57 2.93 12.97
N GLY A 47 -2.69 3.77 14.00
CA GLY A 47 -3.97 4.31 14.46
C GLY A 47 -4.70 5.20 13.45
N PHE A 48 -4.02 5.69 12.41
CA PHE A 48 -4.60 6.50 11.33
C PHE A 48 -4.43 5.84 9.95
N LEU A 49 -3.92 4.61 9.91
CA LEU A 49 -3.50 4.00 8.64
C LEU A 49 -4.70 3.75 7.72
N GLU A 50 -5.79 3.19 8.23
CA GLU A 50 -6.99 2.93 7.41
C GLU A 50 -7.59 4.22 6.86
N SER A 51 -7.77 5.25 7.70
CA SER A 51 -8.25 6.56 7.23
C SER A 51 -7.33 7.20 6.21
N ASN A 52 -6.01 7.05 6.35
CA ASN A 52 -5.05 7.57 5.38
C ASN A 52 -5.17 6.83 4.04
N LEU A 53 -5.36 5.51 4.03
CA LEU A 53 -5.55 4.74 2.80
C LEU A 53 -6.82 5.17 2.06
N GLU A 54 -7.91 5.45 2.78
CA GLU A 54 -9.14 5.99 2.17
C GLU A 54 -8.93 7.36 1.51
N VAL A 55 -8.08 8.21 2.09
CA VAL A 55 -7.72 9.51 1.52
C VAL A 55 -6.83 9.34 0.29
N ILE A 56 -5.79 8.50 0.39
CA ILE A 56 -4.85 8.24 -0.70
C ILE A 56 -5.57 7.64 -1.92
N GLU A 57 -6.52 6.73 -1.69
CA GLU A 57 -7.29 6.12 -2.78
C GLU A 57 -8.06 7.16 -3.61
N LYS A 58 -8.53 8.24 -2.98
CA LYS A 58 -9.24 9.35 -3.64
C LYS A 58 -8.33 10.37 -4.30
N MET A 59 -7.00 10.27 -4.13
CA MET A 59 -6.06 11.17 -4.80
C MET A 59 -6.15 10.99 -6.33
N PRO A 60 -5.98 12.10 -7.09
CA PRO A 60 -5.94 12.05 -8.55
C PRO A 60 -4.81 11.14 -9.04
N GLY A 61 -4.95 10.64 -10.25
CA GLY A 61 -3.96 9.80 -10.93
C GLY A 61 -4.16 9.81 -12.44
N SER A 62 -4.57 10.96 -12.98
CA SER A 62 -4.89 11.17 -14.40
C SER A 62 -3.70 11.61 -15.24
N ASP A 63 -2.66 12.13 -14.59
CA ASP A 63 -1.44 12.62 -15.21
C ASP A 63 -0.22 12.09 -14.44
N PHE A 64 0.96 12.25 -15.03
CA PHE A 64 2.18 11.68 -14.48
C PHE A 64 2.47 12.18 -13.07
N ASP A 65 2.37 13.48 -12.83
CA ASP A 65 2.73 14.09 -11.55
C ASP A 65 1.78 13.63 -10.43
N SER A 66 0.46 13.61 -10.69
CA SER A 66 -0.51 13.10 -9.72
C SER A 66 -0.35 11.61 -9.42
N ILE A 67 0.04 10.80 -10.41
CA ILE A 67 0.37 9.38 -10.19
C ILE A 67 1.59 9.25 -9.27
N ILE A 68 2.64 10.05 -9.49
CA ILE A 68 3.83 10.04 -8.64
C ILE A 68 3.50 10.48 -7.22
N GLU A 69 2.72 11.54 -7.04
CA GLU A 69 2.28 11.99 -5.72
C GLU A 69 1.50 10.90 -4.97
N LYS A 70 0.53 10.26 -5.63
CA LYS A 70 -0.25 9.15 -5.06
C LYS A 70 0.65 7.97 -4.67
N TYR A 71 1.64 7.63 -5.51
CA TYR A 71 2.62 6.60 -5.21
C TYR A 71 3.47 6.95 -3.98
N VAL A 72 3.95 8.19 -3.87
CA VAL A 72 4.72 8.66 -2.72
C VAL A 72 3.92 8.52 -1.43
N GLU A 73 2.67 8.97 -1.42
CA GLU A 73 1.79 8.85 -0.25
C GLU A 73 1.50 7.39 0.12
N MET A 74 1.25 6.53 -0.86
CA MET A 74 1.06 5.09 -0.63
C MET A 74 2.33 4.41 -0.07
N ASN A 75 3.52 4.83 -0.52
CA ASN A 75 4.79 4.36 0.02
C ASN A 75 5.04 4.82 1.46
N VAL A 76 4.64 6.04 1.81
CA VAL A 76 4.68 6.57 3.19
C VAL A 76 3.66 5.85 4.09
N ALA A 77 2.48 5.52 3.58
CA ALA A 77 1.47 4.73 4.31
C ALA A 77 2.00 3.34 4.69
N HIS A 78 2.68 2.68 3.74
CA HIS A 78 3.36 1.41 3.94
C HIS A 78 2.47 0.37 4.64
N PRO A 79 1.36 -0.02 3.99
CA PRO A 79 0.22 -0.66 4.67
C PRO A 79 0.48 -2.10 5.15
N PHE A 80 1.46 -2.80 4.59
CA PHE A 80 1.76 -4.19 4.95
C PHE A 80 2.94 -4.29 5.92
N ARG A 81 3.04 -5.42 6.62
CA ARG A 81 4.17 -5.68 7.51
C ARG A 81 5.48 -5.84 6.74
N GLU A 82 5.42 -6.50 5.60
CA GLU A 82 6.55 -6.76 4.68
C GLU A 82 6.05 -6.65 3.24
N GLY A 83 6.93 -6.60 2.23
CA GLY A 83 6.51 -6.71 0.83
C GLY A 83 5.96 -5.44 0.16
N ASN A 84 5.84 -4.30 0.86
CA ASN A 84 5.25 -3.06 0.34
C ASN A 84 5.84 -2.60 -1.00
N GLY A 85 7.14 -2.31 -1.08
CA GLY A 85 7.75 -1.73 -2.29
C GLY A 85 7.79 -2.64 -3.52
N ARG A 86 7.42 -3.93 -3.38
CA ARG A 86 7.26 -4.85 -4.52
C ARG A 86 5.81 -4.99 -4.96
N SER A 87 4.87 -4.51 -4.15
CA SER A 87 3.42 -4.59 -4.39
C SER A 87 2.82 -3.27 -4.88
N GLN A 88 3.55 -2.17 -4.72
CA GLN A 88 3.22 -0.81 -5.15
C GLN A 88 3.89 -0.51 -6.48
#